data_AF-A0AAD9X4N8-F1
#
_entry.id   AF-A0AAD9X4N8-F1
#
_cell.length_a   1.000
_cell.length_b   1.000
_cell.length_c   1.000
_cell.angle_alpha   90.00
_cell.angle_beta   90.00
_cell.angle_gamma   90.00
#
_symmetry.space_group_name_H-M   'P 1'
#
loop_
_entity.id
_entity.type
_entity.pdbx_description
1 polymer ?
#
loop_
_entity_poly.entity_id
_entity_poly.type
_entity_poly.pdbx_seq_one_letter_code
_entity_poly.pdbx_strand_id
1 'polypeptide(L)'
;MDGAEIEAEAEAEAKRMRNRLTDSLKTTERDWYESKLTRHNHFDAIGHIDDALNCVPIEFVDEDRLRFMASCFGHFLTMHRKMKFSGDIIYRLLLRELHHNSPTDEIQFMLGNQLVRFSKVEFFLITRLRFGVVPDTTKYAAVENGIHERYFPGADEVLLEEIRGVVTGVEFGKVHDVVKLCLIYMLNWILMGVHERFKISVWQFRLVEDLDAFDAFPWGAHVYRHSIYLFKHALDGR
;
A
#
# COMPACT_ATOMS: atom_id res chain seq x y z
N MET A 1 -49.17 -16.12 -9.05
CA MET A 1 -48.48 -15.70 -7.83
C MET A 1 -48.93 -14.30 -7.51
N ASP A 2 -49.55 -14.16 -6.35
CA ASP A 2 -49.92 -12.87 -5.77
C ASP A 2 -48.65 -12.09 -5.40
N GLY A 3 -48.71 -10.75 -5.39
CA GLY A 3 -47.56 -9.89 -5.05
C GLY A 3 -46.99 -10.21 -3.66
N ALA A 4 -47.86 -10.60 -2.71
CA ALA A 4 -47.47 -11.02 -1.37
C ALA A 4 -46.70 -12.36 -1.35
N GLU A 5 -46.98 -13.25 -2.31
CA GLU A 5 -46.33 -14.56 -2.43
C GLU A 5 -44.90 -14.42 -2.99
N ILE A 6 -44.71 -13.49 -3.93
CA ILE A 6 -43.40 -13.11 -4.49
C ILE A 6 -42.52 -12.46 -3.41
N GLU A 7 -43.10 -11.55 -2.62
CA GLU A 7 -42.38 -10.84 -1.56
C GLU A 7 -41.93 -11.80 -0.43
N ALA A 8 -42.80 -12.73 -0.02
CA ALA A 8 -42.48 -13.74 0.98
C ALA A 8 -41.39 -14.71 0.51
N GLU A 9 -41.39 -15.09 -0.78
CA GLU A 9 -40.37 -15.95 -1.36
C GLU A 9 -39.00 -15.24 -1.45
N ALA A 10 -38.98 -13.98 -1.86
CA ALA A 10 -37.77 -13.15 -1.88
C ALA A 10 -37.16 -12.96 -0.48
N GLU A 11 -38.00 -12.74 0.54
CA GLU A 11 -37.55 -12.58 1.92
C GLU A 11 -36.99 -13.90 2.50
N ALA A 12 -37.62 -15.03 2.17
CA ALA A 12 -37.12 -16.36 2.55
C ALA A 12 -35.77 -16.68 1.87
N GLU A 13 -35.60 -16.33 0.61
CA GLU A 13 -34.33 -16.49 -0.11
C GLU A 13 -33.23 -15.59 0.48
N ALA A 14 -33.54 -14.32 0.75
CA ALA A 14 -32.62 -13.39 1.40
C ALA A 14 -32.17 -13.90 2.78
N LYS A 15 -33.09 -14.47 3.56
CA LYS A 15 -32.79 -15.10 4.86
C LYS A 15 -31.89 -16.33 4.70
N ARG A 16 -32.14 -17.20 3.72
CA ARG A 16 -31.29 -18.36 3.41
C ARG A 16 -29.90 -17.95 2.94
N MET A 17 -29.80 -16.92 2.12
CA MET A 17 -28.52 -16.36 1.67
C MET A 17 -27.73 -15.79 2.85
N ARG A 18 -28.40 -15.05 3.76
CA ARG A 18 -27.80 -14.49 4.97
C ARG A 18 -27.20 -15.57 5.87
N ASN A 19 -27.97 -16.62 6.17
CA ASN A 19 -27.49 -17.71 7.03
C ASN A 19 -26.25 -18.38 6.43
N ARG A 20 -26.26 -18.70 5.12
CA ARG A 20 -25.09 -19.27 4.43
C ARG A 20 -23.86 -18.38 4.51
N LEU A 21 -24.04 -17.07 4.41
CA LEU A 21 -22.94 -16.10 4.45
C LEU A 21 -22.39 -15.90 5.87
N THR A 22 -23.26 -15.91 6.89
CA THR A 22 -22.84 -15.90 8.30
C THR A 22 -22.00 -17.13 8.64
N ASP A 23 -22.42 -18.31 8.17
CA ASP A 23 -21.67 -19.57 8.33
C ASP A 23 -20.34 -19.56 7.55
N SER A 24 -20.17 -18.63 6.61
CA SER A 24 -18.96 -18.46 5.82
C SER A 24 -17.98 -17.44 6.41
N LEU A 25 -18.25 -16.83 7.57
CA LEU A 25 -17.30 -15.92 8.22
C LEU A 25 -16.03 -16.67 8.66
N LYS A 26 -14.85 -16.09 8.42
CA LYS A 26 -13.57 -16.65 8.90
C LYS A 26 -13.46 -16.65 10.42
N THR A 27 -13.97 -15.60 11.05
CA THR A 27 -14.04 -15.48 12.50
C THR A 27 -15.50 -15.46 12.91
N THR A 28 -15.91 -16.40 13.75
CA THR A 28 -17.31 -16.46 14.18
C THR A 28 -17.62 -15.27 15.10
N GLU A 29 -18.87 -14.81 15.13
CA GLU A 29 -19.26 -13.69 15.98
C GLU A 29 -19.05 -13.97 17.49
N ARG A 30 -18.88 -15.23 17.86
CA ARG A 30 -18.63 -15.67 19.24
C ARG A 30 -17.16 -15.53 19.64
N ASP A 31 -16.24 -15.48 18.68
CA ASP A 31 -14.78 -15.37 18.88
C ASP A 31 -14.32 -13.91 18.93
N TRP A 32 -15.21 -12.99 19.33
CA TRP A 32 -15.06 -11.53 19.36
C TRP A 32 -14.04 -11.02 20.40
N TYR A 33 -12.87 -11.65 20.55
CA TYR A 33 -11.88 -11.21 21.52
C TYR A 33 -11.38 -9.78 21.25
N GLU A 34 -11.12 -9.04 22.34
CA GLU A 34 -10.50 -7.72 22.36
C GLU A 34 -9.02 -7.81 21.94
N SER A 35 -8.72 -7.96 20.66
CA SER A 35 -7.34 -7.83 20.20
C SER A 35 -6.91 -6.37 20.24
N LYS A 36 -5.77 -6.07 20.87
CA LYS A 36 -5.07 -4.79 20.69
C LYS A 36 -4.25 -4.88 19.40
N LEU A 37 -4.73 -4.24 18.32
CA LEU A 37 -3.88 -4.02 17.16
C LEU A 37 -2.81 -2.98 17.55
N THR A 38 -1.54 -3.39 17.54
CA THR A 38 -0.41 -2.49 17.79
C THR A 38 -0.32 -1.48 16.65
N ARG A 39 -0.34 -0.20 17.04
CA ARG A 39 -0.42 0.94 16.14
C ARG A 39 0.93 1.18 15.47
N HIS A 40 0.93 1.26 14.14
CA HIS A 40 1.95 1.98 13.39
C HIS A 40 1.22 2.90 12.41
N ASN A 41 1.14 4.19 12.77
CA ASN A 41 0.54 5.19 11.89
C ASN A 41 1.62 5.64 10.91
N HIS A 42 1.51 5.26 9.65
CA HIS A 42 2.58 5.49 8.65
C HIS A 42 2.38 6.78 7.83
N PHE A 43 1.30 7.53 8.06
CA PHE A 43 1.00 8.76 7.31
C PHE A 43 1.90 9.95 7.66
N ASP A 44 2.62 9.91 8.78
CA ASP A 44 3.57 10.97 9.17
C ASP A 44 4.71 11.14 8.14
N ALA A 45 5.02 10.09 7.37
CA ALA A 45 6.01 10.14 6.29
C ALA A 45 5.64 11.07 5.13
N ILE A 46 4.35 11.41 4.94
CA ILE A 46 3.97 12.43 3.95
C ILE A 46 4.59 13.78 4.33
N GLY A 47 4.64 14.08 5.64
CA GLY A 47 5.33 15.26 6.16
C GLY A 47 6.82 15.22 5.85
N HIS A 48 7.50 14.09 6.12
CA HIS A 48 8.93 13.94 5.83
C HIS A 48 9.27 14.16 4.36
N ILE A 49 8.42 13.66 3.45
CA ILE A 49 8.63 13.80 1.99
C ILE A 49 8.39 15.24 1.55
N ASP A 50 7.31 15.86 2.03
CA ASP A 50 7.03 17.28 1.76
C ASP A 50 8.20 18.16 2.23
N ASP A 51 8.71 17.92 3.44
CA ASP A 51 9.80 18.68 4.02
C ASP A 51 11.11 18.46 3.24
N ALA A 52 11.45 17.21 2.89
CA ALA A 52 12.61 16.89 2.07
C ALA A 52 12.56 17.59 0.70
N LEU A 53 11.41 17.58 0.03
CA LEU A 53 11.21 18.27 -1.26
C LEU A 53 11.26 19.80 -1.12
N ASN A 54 10.94 20.36 0.06
CA ASN A 54 11.05 21.79 0.32
C ASN A 54 12.48 22.24 0.68
N CYS A 55 13.33 21.32 1.13
CA CYS A 55 14.70 21.61 1.58
C CYS A 55 15.78 21.43 0.49
N VAL A 56 15.38 21.07 -0.73
CA VAL A 56 16.27 21.02 -1.90
C VAL A 56 16.90 22.41 -2.14
N PRO A 57 18.13 22.52 -2.66
CA PRO A 57 18.70 23.82 -3.05
C PRO A 57 17.76 24.59 -4.00
N ILE A 58 17.58 25.90 -3.77
CA ILE A 58 16.58 26.76 -4.45
C ILE A 58 16.62 26.64 -5.97
N GLU A 59 17.79 26.44 -6.55
CA GLU A 59 18.03 26.24 -7.98
C GLU A 59 17.39 24.96 -8.57
N PHE A 60 17.04 23.97 -7.73
CA PHE A 60 16.41 22.70 -8.11
C PHE A 60 15.05 22.45 -7.43
N VAL A 61 14.65 23.27 -6.44
CA VAL A 61 13.39 23.09 -5.69
C VAL A 61 12.19 22.95 -6.61
N ASP A 62 12.06 23.83 -7.61
CA ASP A 62 10.91 23.81 -8.51
C ASP A 62 10.95 22.58 -9.41
N GLU A 63 12.12 22.18 -9.91
CA GLU A 63 12.26 21.04 -10.83
C GLU A 63 12.02 19.69 -10.13
N ASP A 64 12.63 19.46 -8.95
CA ASP A 64 12.48 18.21 -8.20
C ASP A 64 11.08 18.04 -7.63
N ARG A 65 10.50 19.12 -7.09
CA ARG A 65 9.12 19.09 -6.61
C ARG A 65 8.15 18.81 -7.75
N LEU A 66 8.32 19.47 -8.90
CA LEU A 66 7.49 19.21 -10.08
C LEU A 66 7.68 17.78 -10.59
N ARG A 67 8.92 17.27 -10.64
CA ARG A 67 9.19 15.88 -11.07
C ARG A 67 8.54 14.87 -10.14
N PHE A 68 8.59 15.09 -8.83
CA PHE A 68 7.92 14.21 -7.86
C PHE A 68 6.40 14.31 -8.00
N MET A 69 5.83 15.51 -8.09
CA MET A 69 4.38 15.70 -8.24
C MET A 69 3.84 15.10 -9.55
N ALA A 70 4.65 15.07 -10.61
CA ALA A 70 4.32 14.45 -11.89
C ALA A 70 4.52 12.92 -11.90
N SER A 71 5.19 12.35 -10.88
CA SER A 71 5.44 10.91 -10.80
C SER A 71 4.17 10.10 -10.57
N CYS A 72 4.26 8.77 -10.70
CA CYS A 72 3.17 7.85 -10.40
C CYS A 72 2.69 7.89 -8.94
N PHE A 73 3.45 8.51 -8.04
CA PHE A 73 3.09 8.67 -6.63
C PHE A 73 2.75 10.12 -6.22
N GLY A 74 2.90 11.09 -7.12
CA GLY A 74 2.75 12.50 -6.77
C GLY A 74 1.39 12.86 -6.17
N HIS A 75 0.32 12.20 -6.62
CA HIS A 75 -1.03 12.42 -6.08
C HIS A 75 -1.18 12.00 -4.60
N PHE A 76 -0.31 11.14 -4.07
CA PHE A 76 -0.34 10.78 -2.65
C PHE A 76 0.07 11.95 -1.74
N LEU A 77 0.85 12.92 -2.23
CA LEU A 77 1.15 14.14 -1.46
C LEU A 77 -0.09 15.00 -1.21
N THR A 78 -1.08 14.90 -2.11
CA THR A 78 -2.37 15.60 -1.95
C THR A 78 -3.31 14.86 -0.99
N MET A 79 -3.00 13.61 -0.60
CA MET A 79 -3.78 12.93 0.42
C MET A 79 -3.68 13.70 1.72
N HIS A 80 -4.84 14.03 2.27
CA HIS A 80 -4.96 15.04 3.30
C HIS A 80 -4.13 14.66 4.54
N ARG A 81 -3.24 15.55 5.01
CA ARG A 81 -2.50 15.43 6.30
C ARG A 81 -3.39 15.18 7.54
N LYS A 82 -4.72 15.23 7.38
CA LYS A 82 -5.72 14.97 8.42
C LYS A 82 -6.32 13.56 8.34
N MET A 83 -5.89 12.72 7.40
CA MET A 83 -6.30 11.32 7.37
C MET A 83 -5.89 10.65 8.67
N LYS A 84 -6.88 10.16 9.41
CA LYS A 84 -6.66 9.41 10.64
C LYS A 84 -6.78 7.93 10.33
N PHE A 85 -5.71 7.19 10.55
CA PHE A 85 -5.77 5.74 10.54
C PHE A 85 -6.45 5.25 11.82
N SER A 86 -7.37 4.30 11.69
CA SER A 86 -7.96 3.60 12.83
C SER A 86 -7.77 2.10 12.66
N GLY A 87 -6.78 1.56 13.38
CA GLY A 87 -6.55 0.12 13.43
C GLY A 87 -7.76 -0.65 13.94
N ASP A 88 -8.59 -0.05 14.80
CA ASP A 88 -9.82 -0.66 15.30
C ASP A 88 -10.88 -0.83 14.21
N ILE A 89 -10.99 0.14 13.30
CA ILE A 89 -11.90 0.04 12.14
C ILE A 89 -11.42 -1.09 11.23
N ILE A 90 -10.13 -1.13 10.92
CA ILE A 90 -9.56 -2.18 10.07
C ILE A 90 -9.70 -3.55 10.75
N TYR A 91 -9.43 -3.66 12.06
CA TYR A 91 -9.63 -4.89 12.81
C TYR A 91 -11.06 -5.40 12.71
N ARG A 92 -12.03 -4.53 13.03
CA ARG A 92 -13.46 -4.88 13.01
C ARG A 92 -13.95 -5.19 11.61
N LEU A 93 -13.36 -4.58 10.58
CA LEU A 93 -13.62 -4.92 9.19
C LEU A 93 -13.09 -6.32 8.85
N LEU A 94 -11.85 -6.65 9.24
CA LEU A 94 -11.23 -7.96 9.00
C LEU A 94 -11.98 -9.10 9.71
N LEU A 95 -12.55 -8.86 10.89
CA LEU A 95 -13.43 -9.83 11.57
C LEU A 95 -14.69 -10.18 10.77
N ARG A 96 -15.04 -9.38 9.76
CA ARG A 96 -16.16 -9.64 8.85
C ARG A 96 -15.74 -10.31 7.55
N GLU A 97 -14.47 -10.71 7.44
CA GLU A 97 -13.98 -11.43 6.26
C GLU A 97 -14.68 -12.79 6.11
N LEU A 98 -15.01 -13.12 4.86
CA LEU A 98 -15.58 -14.39 4.48
C LEU A 98 -14.49 -15.39 4.04
N HIS A 99 -14.73 -16.67 4.29
CA HIS A 99 -13.95 -17.77 3.74
C HIS A 99 -14.05 -17.75 2.22
N HIS A 100 -12.89 -17.88 1.57
CA HIS A 100 -12.83 -18.05 0.14
C HIS A 100 -12.73 -19.55 -0.17
N ASN A 101 -13.68 -20.07 -0.95
CA ASN A 101 -13.66 -21.47 -1.40
C ASN A 101 -12.58 -21.73 -2.47
N SER A 102 -11.86 -20.69 -2.92
CA SER A 102 -10.77 -20.77 -3.90
C SER A 102 -9.75 -19.62 -3.70
N PRO A 103 -8.51 -19.75 -4.20
CA PRO A 103 -7.55 -18.65 -4.18
C PRO A 103 -8.06 -17.50 -5.05
N THR A 104 -8.54 -16.44 -4.41
CA THR A 104 -9.00 -15.23 -5.09
C THR A 104 -7.99 -14.10 -4.94
N ASP A 105 -7.87 -13.25 -5.96
CA ASP A 105 -7.20 -11.95 -5.86
C ASP A 105 -8.18 -10.88 -5.36
N GLU A 106 -8.93 -11.19 -4.29
CA GLU A 106 -9.84 -10.27 -3.61
C GLU A 106 -10.11 -10.72 -2.17
N ILE A 107 -10.67 -9.82 -1.38
CA ILE A 107 -11.19 -10.09 -0.03
C ILE A 107 -12.66 -9.69 0.01
N GLN A 108 -13.50 -10.55 0.59
CA GLN A 108 -14.93 -10.32 0.75
C GLN A 108 -15.30 -10.14 2.22
N PHE A 109 -16.20 -9.20 2.50
CA PHE A 109 -16.66 -8.82 3.84
C PHE A 109 -18.19 -8.86 3.93
N MET A 110 -18.69 -9.19 5.12
CA MET A 110 -20.10 -9.04 5.48
C MET A 110 -20.33 -7.75 6.28
N LEU A 111 -20.88 -6.71 5.65
CA LEU A 111 -21.13 -5.42 6.30
C LEU A 111 -22.61 -5.07 6.22
N GLY A 112 -23.28 -4.95 7.37
CA GLY A 112 -24.70 -4.56 7.41
C GLY A 112 -25.61 -5.47 6.58
N ASN A 113 -25.32 -6.78 6.55
CA ASN A 113 -25.97 -7.79 5.71
C ASN A 113 -25.74 -7.64 4.20
N GLN A 114 -24.76 -6.83 3.79
CA GLN A 114 -24.34 -6.71 2.40
C GLN A 114 -22.98 -7.37 2.20
N LEU A 115 -22.85 -8.09 1.09
CA LEU A 115 -21.58 -8.60 0.59
C LEU A 115 -20.81 -7.44 -0.03
N VAL A 116 -19.68 -7.09 0.58
CA VAL A 116 -18.75 -6.06 0.08
C VAL A 116 -17.46 -6.74 -0.32
N ARG A 117 -16.85 -6.29 -1.42
CA ARG A 117 -15.57 -6.83 -1.90
C ARG A 117 -14.51 -5.75 -1.98
N PHE A 118 -13.26 -6.17 -1.81
CA PHE A 118 -12.07 -5.37 -2.06
C PHE A 118 -11.18 -6.12 -3.07
N SER A 119 -11.28 -5.73 -4.33
CA SER A 119 -10.53 -6.33 -5.45
C SER A 119 -9.51 -5.34 -6.02
N LYS A 120 -8.82 -5.75 -7.09
CA LYS A 120 -7.96 -4.86 -7.89
C LYS A 120 -8.70 -3.60 -8.38
N VAL A 121 -10.00 -3.71 -8.65
CA VAL A 121 -10.84 -2.60 -9.14
C VAL A 121 -10.94 -1.51 -8.09
N GLU A 122 -11.37 -1.85 -6.89
CA GLU A 122 -11.50 -0.88 -5.78
C GLU A 122 -10.13 -0.32 -5.39
N PHE A 123 -9.08 -1.16 -5.38
CA PHE A 123 -7.71 -0.71 -5.12
C PHE A 123 -7.23 0.30 -6.17
N PHE A 124 -7.45 0.04 -7.46
CA PHE A 124 -7.10 0.97 -8.54
C PHE A 124 -7.87 2.29 -8.42
N LEU A 125 -9.17 2.24 -8.11
CA LEU A 125 -9.99 3.45 -7.99
C LEU A 125 -9.47 4.39 -6.90
N ILE A 126 -9.01 3.84 -5.78
CA ILE A 126 -8.49 4.59 -4.63
C ILE A 126 -7.05 5.06 -4.89
N THR A 127 -6.17 4.13 -5.28
CA THR A 127 -4.72 4.40 -5.34
C THR A 127 -4.27 4.99 -6.66
N ARG A 128 -5.05 4.82 -7.73
CA ARG A 128 -4.71 5.20 -9.12
C ARG A 128 -3.40 4.60 -9.64
N LEU A 129 -2.85 3.60 -8.96
CA LEU A 129 -1.60 2.95 -9.35
C LEU A 129 -1.81 2.02 -10.54
N ARG A 130 -0.90 2.07 -11.50
CA ARG A 130 -0.98 1.25 -12.72
C ARG A 130 -0.95 -0.25 -12.41
N PHE A 131 -1.88 -0.99 -12.98
CA PHE A 131 -1.84 -2.46 -13.01
C PHE A 131 -1.21 -2.98 -14.30
N GLY A 132 -0.61 -4.16 -14.22
CA GLY A 132 0.04 -4.82 -15.35
C GLY A 132 0.80 -6.07 -14.89
N VAL A 133 1.48 -6.72 -15.83
CA VAL A 133 2.37 -7.85 -15.53
C VAL A 133 3.63 -7.29 -14.86
N VAL A 134 3.86 -7.69 -13.60
CA VAL A 134 5.08 -7.30 -12.88
C VAL A 134 6.28 -7.94 -13.60
N PRO A 135 7.21 -7.13 -14.13
CA PRO A 135 8.35 -7.67 -14.86
C PRO A 135 9.31 -8.37 -13.89
N ASP A 136 10.16 -9.25 -14.43
CA ASP A 136 11.29 -9.81 -13.68
C ASP A 136 12.19 -8.66 -13.20
N THR A 137 12.35 -8.54 -11.88
CA THR A 137 13.13 -7.47 -11.25
C THR A 137 14.63 -7.70 -11.33
N THR A 138 15.08 -8.91 -11.70
CA THR A 138 16.52 -9.21 -11.89
C THR A 138 17.11 -8.52 -13.12
N LYS A 139 16.26 -8.09 -14.08
CA LYS A 139 16.68 -7.40 -15.31
C LYS A 139 17.25 -6.01 -15.07
N TYR A 140 16.99 -5.39 -13.91
CA TYR A 140 17.48 -4.06 -13.61
C TYR A 140 18.98 -4.15 -13.24
N ALA A 141 19.82 -3.60 -14.13
CA ALA A 141 21.26 -3.57 -13.98
C ALA A 141 21.69 -2.53 -12.94
N ALA A 142 22.86 -2.74 -12.33
CA ALA A 142 23.48 -1.70 -11.53
C ALA A 142 23.85 -0.51 -12.42
N VAL A 143 23.66 0.70 -11.90
CA VAL A 143 24.08 1.93 -12.55
C VAL A 143 25.35 2.40 -11.84
N GLU A 144 26.41 2.64 -12.61
CA GLU A 144 27.69 3.13 -12.10
C GLU A 144 27.49 4.47 -11.38
N ASN A 145 28.07 4.60 -10.19
CA ASN A 145 27.88 5.77 -9.33
C ASN A 145 26.40 6.08 -9.14
N GLY A 146 25.56 5.05 -8.95
CA GLY A 146 24.10 5.14 -8.74
C GLY A 146 23.70 5.59 -7.33
N ILE A 147 22.41 5.82 -7.10
CA ILE A 147 21.83 6.36 -5.85
C ILE A 147 22.18 5.46 -4.66
N HIS A 148 22.21 4.14 -4.86
CA HIS A 148 22.65 3.21 -3.83
C HIS A 148 24.12 3.44 -3.45
N GLU A 149 25.01 3.54 -4.44
CA GLU A 149 26.45 3.75 -4.20
C GLU A 149 26.74 5.13 -3.62
N ARG A 150 26.03 6.17 -4.08
CA ARG A 150 26.21 7.57 -3.61
C ARG A 150 25.80 7.76 -2.16
N TYR A 151 24.70 7.16 -1.73
CA TYR A 151 24.11 7.40 -0.41
C TYR A 151 24.35 6.27 0.59
N PHE A 152 24.65 5.06 0.12
CA PHE A 152 24.91 3.88 0.94
C PHE A 152 26.18 3.16 0.46
N PRO A 153 27.34 3.85 0.42
CA PRO A 153 28.57 3.29 -0.11
C PRO A 153 29.02 2.05 0.69
N GLY A 154 29.24 0.93 -0.01
CA GLY A 154 29.70 -0.32 0.60
C GLY A 154 28.65 -1.08 1.42
N ALA A 155 27.40 -0.62 1.44
CA ALA A 155 26.32 -1.34 2.10
C ALA A 155 25.86 -2.54 1.25
N ASP A 156 25.84 -3.75 1.81
CA ASP A 156 25.21 -4.90 1.14
C ASP A 156 23.68 -4.85 1.24
N GLU A 157 23.19 -4.20 2.30
CA GLU A 157 21.78 -4.09 2.64
C GLU A 157 21.49 -2.70 3.18
N VAL A 158 20.36 -2.13 2.79
CA VAL A 158 19.92 -0.81 3.25
C VAL A 158 18.58 -0.95 3.95
N LEU A 159 18.49 -0.49 5.18
CA LEU A 159 17.27 -0.44 5.97
C LEU A 159 16.43 0.79 5.59
N LEU A 160 15.12 0.67 5.77
CA LEU A 160 14.20 1.78 5.51
C LEU A 160 14.48 3.00 6.43
N GLU A 161 14.96 2.78 7.65
CA GLU A 161 15.37 3.85 8.56
C GLU A 161 16.59 4.65 8.04
N GLU A 162 17.50 4.01 7.31
CA GLU A 162 18.67 4.66 6.72
C GLU A 162 18.23 5.58 5.57
N ILE A 163 17.30 5.12 4.74
CA ILE A 163 16.68 5.96 3.70
C ILE A 163 15.96 7.15 4.33
N ARG A 164 15.19 6.93 5.42
CA ARG A 164 14.56 8.03 6.16
C ARG A 164 15.60 9.04 6.62
N GLY A 165 16.71 8.58 7.21
CA GLY A 165 17.81 9.43 7.65
C GLY A 165 18.34 10.33 6.54
N VAL A 166 18.61 9.76 5.36
CA VAL A 166 19.06 10.52 4.18
C VAL A 166 18.00 11.51 3.71
N VAL A 167 16.74 11.10 3.58
CA VAL A 167 15.62 11.97 3.16
C VAL A 167 15.47 13.17 4.10
N THR A 168 15.66 12.98 5.40
CA THR A 168 15.59 14.06 6.39
C THR A 168 16.88 14.87 6.56
N GLY A 169 18.00 14.41 6.00
CA GLY A 169 19.34 14.98 6.18
C GLY A 169 19.68 16.17 5.26
N VAL A 170 18.79 16.52 4.33
CA VAL A 170 18.78 17.73 3.48
C VAL A 170 19.98 18.03 2.58
N GLU A 171 20.95 17.13 2.45
CA GLU A 171 22.06 17.25 1.49
C GLU A 171 21.95 16.23 0.36
N PHE A 172 21.72 16.70 -0.87
CA PHE A 172 21.61 15.85 -2.07
C PHE A 172 22.69 16.21 -3.10
N GLY A 173 23.36 15.19 -3.64
CA GLY A 173 24.55 15.37 -4.47
C GLY A 173 24.27 15.59 -5.96
N LYS A 174 23.07 15.25 -6.46
CA LYS A 174 22.66 15.44 -7.85
C LYS A 174 21.17 15.80 -7.96
N VAL A 175 20.81 16.44 -9.07
CA VAL A 175 19.42 16.70 -9.46
C VAL A 175 18.63 15.39 -9.45
N HIS A 176 17.39 15.43 -8.95
CA HIS A 176 16.48 14.28 -8.81
C HIS A 176 16.88 13.22 -7.78
N ASP A 177 18.02 13.30 -7.09
CA ASP A 177 18.37 12.29 -6.09
C ASP A 177 17.38 12.27 -4.92
N VAL A 178 16.93 13.44 -4.49
CA VAL A 178 15.85 13.58 -3.52
C VAL A 178 14.56 12.93 -4.01
N VAL A 179 14.20 13.10 -5.29
CA VAL A 179 13.00 12.51 -5.89
C VAL A 179 13.10 10.99 -5.84
N LYS A 180 14.23 10.43 -6.27
CA LYS A 180 14.50 8.98 -6.28
C LYS A 180 14.38 8.37 -4.88
N LEU A 181 15.01 9.00 -3.88
CA LEU A 181 14.96 8.53 -2.50
C LEU A 181 13.55 8.68 -1.89
N CYS A 182 12.85 9.78 -2.17
CA CYS A 182 11.47 9.97 -1.72
C CYS A 182 10.51 8.94 -2.33
N LEU A 183 10.70 8.56 -3.60
CA LEU A 183 9.89 7.53 -4.26
C LEU A 183 10.10 6.15 -3.60
N ILE A 184 11.35 5.77 -3.32
CA ILE A 184 11.66 4.52 -2.61
C ILE A 184 11.09 4.57 -1.18
N TYR A 185 11.26 5.69 -0.48
CA TYR A 185 10.75 5.86 0.87
C TYR A 185 9.23 5.76 0.92
N MET A 186 8.52 6.47 0.04
CA MET A 186 7.05 6.42 -0.08
C MET A 186 6.55 5.01 -0.39
N LEU A 187 7.19 4.32 -1.35
CA LEU A 187 6.83 2.95 -1.71
C LEU A 187 6.86 2.03 -0.50
N ASN A 188 7.97 2.00 0.23
CA ASN A 188 8.16 1.02 1.29
C ASN A 188 7.42 1.41 2.57
N TRP A 189 7.47 2.69 2.97
CA TRP A 189 6.86 3.14 4.22
C TRP A 189 5.34 3.27 4.13
N ILE A 190 4.84 3.91 3.07
CA ILE A 190 3.42 4.25 2.96
C ILE A 190 2.65 3.16 2.23
N LEU A 191 3.10 2.79 1.02
CA LEU A 191 2.32 1.87 0.17
C LEU A 191 2.44 0.41 0.62
N MET A 192 3.63 0.00 1.06
CA MET A 192 3.89 -1.37 1.49
C MET A 192 3.78 -1.54 3.02
N GLY A 193 3.79 -0.46 3.80
CA GLY A 193 3.67 -0.52 5.27
C GLY A 193 4.82 -1.27 5.94
N VAL A 194 6.02 -1.18 5.36
CA VAL A 194 7.21 -1.91 5.82
C VAL A 194 7.77 -1.26 7.07
N HIS A 195 8.19 -2.07 8.05
CA HIS A 195 8.78 -1.58 9.29
C HIS A 195 10.20 -1.03 9.05
N GLU A 196 10.62 -0.03 9.84
CA GLU A 196 11.85 0.75 9.60
C GLU A 196 13.15 -0.09 9.52
N ARG A 197 13.16 -1.22 10.24
CA ARG A 197 14.27 -2.19 10.30
C ARG A 197 14.27 -3.23 9.18
N PHE A 198 13.38 -3.13 8.22
CA PHE A 198 13.36 -4.04 7.07
C PHE A 198 14.25 -3.53 5.95
N LYS A 199 14.83 -4.49 5.24
CA LYS A 199 15.77 -4.29 4.14
C LYS A 199 15.01 -3.91 2.88
N ILE A 200 15.50 -2.88 2.19
CA ILE A 200 14.97 -2.46 0.90
C ILE A 200 15.65 -3.26 -0.20
N SER A 201 14.84 -3.75 -1.13
CA SER A 201 15.35 -4.58 -2.21
C SER A 201 16.18 -3.75 -3.19
N VAL A 202 17.40 -4.22 -3.50
CA VAL A 202 18.37 -3.52 -4.35
C VAL A 202 17.80 -3.14 -5.73
N TRP A 203 16.89 -3.94 -6.28
CA TRP A 203 16.27 -3.68 -7.58
C TRP A 203 15.47 -2.36 -7.61
N GLN A 204 14.97 -1.88 -6.45
CA GLN A 204 14.25 -0.60 -6.38
C GLN A 204 15.21 0.57 -6.61
N PHE A 205 16.41 0.52 -6.02
CA PHE A 205 17.46 1.51 -6.28
C PHE A 205 17.92 1.50 -7.73
N ARG A 206 17.94 0.33 -8.37
CA ARG A 206 18.29 0.21 -9.79
C ARG A 206 17.19 0.73 -10.72
N LEU A 207 15.93 0.43 -10.41
CA LEU A 207 14.79 0.88 -11.20
C LEU A 207 14.62 2.40 -11.12
N VAL A 208 14.78 3.00 -9.94
CA VAL A 208 14.53 4.45 -9.75
C VAL A 208 15.53 5.35 -10.47
N GLU A 209 16.65 4.79 -10.96
CA GLU A 209 17.60 5.55 -11.78
C GLU A 209 16.98 6.02 -13.09
N ASP A 210 16.03 5.25 -13.62
CA ASP A 210 15.18 5.62 -14.74
C ASP A 210 13.78 5.93 -14.20
N LEU A 211 13.52 7.22 -13.94
CA LEU A 211 12.26 7.66 -13.37
C LEU A 211 11.06 7.39 -14.30
N ASP A 212 11.26 7.35 -15.62
CA ASP A 212 10.19 7.04 -16.57
C ASP A 212 9.85 5.55 -16.54
N ALA A 213 10.86 4.68 -16.43
CA ALA A 213 10.67 3.26 -16.18
C ALA A 213 10.02 3.01 -14.82
N PHE A 214 10.40 3.77 -13.79
CA PHE A 214 9.78 3.71 -12.47
C PHE A 214 8.30 4.09 -12.53
N ASP A 215 7.96 5.20 -13.18
CA ASP A 215 6.59 5.67 -13.36
C ASP A 215 5.76 4.69 -14.21
N ALA A 216 6.40 4.00 -15.15
CA ALA A 216 5.75 3.02 -16.01
C ALA A 216 5.51 1.65 -15.33
N PHE A 217 6.22 1.36 -14.24
CA PHE A 217 6.15 0.08 -13.52
C PHE A 217 4.74 -0.19 -12.99
N PRO A 218 4.26 -1.44 -13.00
CA PRO A 218 2.90 -1.78 -12.55
C PRO A 218 2.80 -1.84 -11.01
N TRP A 219 3.05 -0.70 -10.34
CA TRP A 219 3.03 -0.57 -8.88
C TRP A 219 1.70 -1.01 -8.27
N GLY A 220 0.58 -0.81 -8.98
CA GLY A 220 -0.74 -1.24 -8.54
C GLY A 220 -0.80 -2.76 -8.36
N ALA A 221 -0.26 -3.52 -9.31
CA ALA A 221 -0.19 -4.97 -9.19
C ALA A 221 0.78 -5.43 -8.08
N HIS A 222 1.94 -4.76 -7.97
CA HIS A 222 2.95 -5.09 -6.97
C HIS A 222 2.45 -4.86 -5.53
N VAL A 223 1.95 -3.66 -5.26
CA VAL A 223 1.45 -3.26 -3.93
C VAL A 223 0.19 -4.03 -3.59
N TYR A 224 -0.77 -4.17 -4.52
CA TYR A 224 -2.01 -4.91 -4.27
C TYR A 224 -1.76 -6.35 -3.82
N ARG A 225 -0.84 -7.06 -4.49
CA ARG A 225 -0.48 -8.43 -4.12
C ARG A 225 0.05 -8.49 -2.69
N HIS A 226 0.86 -7.53 -2.29
CA HIS A 226 1.38 -7.43 -0.93
C HIS A 226 0.26 -7.12 0.08
N SER A 227 -0.59 -6.14 -0.21
CA SER A 227 -1.71 -5.76 0.66
C SER A 227 -2.68 -6.92 0.88
N ILE A 228 -3.07 -7.64 -0.17
CA ILE A 228 -3.98 -8.79 -0.05
C ILE A 228 -3.36 -9.92 0.75
N TYR A 229 -2.08 -10.22 0.51
CA TYR A 229 -1.36 -11.20 1.32
C TYR A 229 -1.40 -10.82 2.80
N LEU A 230 -1.01 -9.58 3.14
CA LEU A 230 -1.02 -9.11 4.53
C LEU A 230 -2.41 -9.16 5.15
N PHE A 231 -3.45 -8.70 4.46
CA PHE A 231 -4.81 -8.71 5.00
C PHE A 231 -5.35 -10.12 5.20
N LYS A 232 -5.11 -11.04 4.26
CA LYS A 232 -5.58 -12.43 4.37
C LYS A 232 -4.93 -13.19 5.53
N HIS A 233 -3.70 -12.81 5.88
CA HIS A 233 -2.92 -13.41 6.95
C HIS A 233 -2.90 -12.56 8.24
N ALA A 234 -3.60 -11.42 8.29
CA ALA A 234 -3.55 -10.48 9.43
C ALA A 234 -4.15 -11.05 10.73
N LEU A 235 -5.01 -12.06 10.60
CA LEU A 235 -5.63 -12.78 11.71
C LEU A 235 -5.08 -14.20 11.87
N ASP A 236 -4.14 -14.63 11.01
CA ASP A 236 -3.55 -15.96 11.11
C ASP A 236 -2.67 -16.05 12.37
N GLY A 237 -2.80 -17.14 13.13
CA GLY A 237 -2.04 -17.34 14.36
C GLY A 237 -2.54 -16.54 15.57
N ARG A 238 -3.76 -15.97 15.47
CA ARG A 238 -4.57 -15.64 16.64
C ARG A 238 -5.34 -16.86 17.14
#